data_AF-A0A1M6YGC0-F1
#
_entry.id   AF-A0A1M6YGC0-F1
#
_cell.length_a   1.000
_cell.length_b   1.000
_cell.length_c   1.000
_cell.angle_alpha   90.00
_cell.angle_beta   90.00
_cell.angle_gamma   90.00
#
_symmetry.space_group_name_H-M   'P 1'
#
loop_
_entity.id
_entity.type
_entity.pdbx_description
1 polymer ?
#
loop_
_entity_poly.entity_id
_entity_poly.type
_entity_poly.pdbx_seq_one_letter_code
_entity_poly.pdbx_strand_id
1 'polypeptide(L)'
;MKIPFFKTILAASALLMVCSCGDDSPSKSDDSQNQAIVVDQASWLVTIDKKQYTIGVDGKVKDLDGTLVGLADLTDLTNVTVYAMADQSKMATGINTSELEIITATKITSTAWVLSADQTYVIYPATDDAIDPATGTGIGIVTDASGEKIGYFVYDASQVGKIVDLNNVPLVENVDMTTLKAYAANTIIPSSSSAAPIQEKSSSSAAQQQAKSSSATAKSSSSQQQQQQQASSSSAAQQSGGNTAAFTIKYVNGGKSGSGWATRYWDCCKPHCAWSGKGGKMTKGCDASGNKINDSEATSMCNGGNSGTCLSQIPQVYNDTLAFAFAAVPGSAGGECGKCFDLVFDGKGKYESKNPQKSLKGKHLIVIASNIGYDVEAGQFDIMIPGGGVGIYNGCSRFNWGAQGKQYGGLLSECEEEKNYNASAYKSCLTSKCNSVFANDAKAKEGCLFLANWMNAAGNPTHNYKEVECPQQLLDKY
;
A
#
# COMPACT_ATOMS: atom_id res chain seq x y z
N MET A 1 11.12 -40.00 58.65
CA MET A 1 10.04 -40.96 58.96
C MET A 1 9.57 -41.60 57.66
N LYS A 2 9.23 -42.90 57.73
CA LYS A 2 9.06 -43.85 56.62
C LYS A 2 7.71 -43.70 55.89
N ILE A 3 7.67 -44.11 54.61
CA ILE A 3 6.49 -44.43 53.78
C ILE A 3 5.81 -45.72 54.32
N PRO A 4 4.50 -45.99 54.09
CA PRO A 4 4.04 -46.87 52.98
C PRO A 4 2.69 -46.42 52.33
N PHE A 5 2.42 -46.57 51.03
CA PHE A 5 1.97 -47.75 50.23
C PHE A 5 0.57 -48.33 50.55
N PHE A 6 -0.24 -48.47 49.48
CA PHE A 6 -1.25 -49.50 49.12
C PHE A 6 -2.77 -49.19 49.00
N LYS A 7 -3.26 -49.50 47.78
CA LYS A 7 -4.49 -50.22 47.36
C LYS A 7 -5.90 -49.57 47.39
N THR A 8 -6.40 -49.31 46.17
CA THR A 8 -7.70 -49.71 45.56
C THR A 8 -8.71 -50.48 46.41
N ILE A 9 -9.99 -50.05 46.41
CA ILE A 9 -11.20 -50.90 46.40
C ILE A 9 -12.35 -50.22 45.61
N LEU A 10 -12.97 -51.02 44.73
CA LEU A 10 -14.23 -50.83 43.98
C LEU A 10 -15.47 -50.86 44.90
N ALA A 11 -16.51 -50.09 44.55
CA ALA A 11 -17.93 -50.48 44.63
C ALA A 11 -18.75 -49.43 43.83
N ALA A 12 -19.26 -49.70 42.63
CA ALA A 12 -20.37 -50.59 42.27
C ALA A 12 -21.75 -50.09 42.76
N SER A 13 -22.44 -49.35 41.89
CA SER A 13 -23.90 -49.25 41.89
C SER A 13 -24.39 -49.37 40.45
N ALA A 14 -25.05 -50.49 40.16
CA ALA A 14 -25.71 -50.87 38.90
C ALA A 14 -26.77 -49.84 38.48
N LEU A 15 -26.80 -49.40 37.23
CA LEU A 15 -27.52 -50.00 36.08
C LEU A 15 -29.02 -50.22 36.32
N LEU A 16 -29.82 -49.30 35.78
CA LEU A 16 -31.10 -49.63 35.14
C LEU A 16 -31.04 -49.09 33.70
N MET A 17 -30.81 -50.02 32.77
CA MET A 17 -31.06 -49.86 31.35
C MET A 17 -32.57 -49.73 31.12
N VAL A 18 -32.98 -48.67 30.43
CA VAL A 18 -34.10 -48.74 29.49
C VAL A 18 -33.53 -48.33 28.14
N CYS A 19 -33.36 -49.34 27.28
CA CYS A 19 -33.20 -49.13 25.85
C CYS A 19 -34.48 -48.49 25.30
N SER A 20 -34.34 -47.37 24.62
CA SER A 20 -35.17 -47.08 23.46
C SER A 20 -34.28 -46.48 22.39
N CYS A 21 -34.31 -47.14 21.24
CA CYS A 21 -33.40 -47.00 20.13
C CYS A 21 -33.45 -45.62 19.46
N GLY A 22 -32.30 -45.21 18.93
CA GLY A 22 -32.13 -44.03 18.10
C GLY A 22 -30.64 -43.80 17.85
N ASP A 23 -30.02 -44.75 17.15
CA ASP A 23 -28.65 -44.67 16.63
C ASP A 23 -28.47 -43.39 15.80
N ASP A 24 -27.44 -42.62 16.15
CA ASP A 24 -26.30 -42.31 15.29
C ASP A 24 -25.52 -41.16 15.95
N SER A 25 -24.49 -41.54 16.73
CA SER A 25 -23.38 -40.62 16.96
C SER A 25 -22.78 -40.32 15.58
N PRO A 26 -22.58 -39.05 15.17
CA PRO A 26 -21.81 -38.80 13.97
C PRO A 26 -20.41 -39.34 14.24
N SER A 27 -20.12 -40.44 13.56
CA SER A 27 -18.78 -40.88 13.26
C SER A 27 -17.95 -39.64 12.88
N LYS A 28 -16.69 -39.62 13.32
CA LYS A 28 -15.68 -38.79 12.66
C LYS A 28 -15.63 -39.26 11.21
N SER A 29 -16.40 -38.60 10.36
CA SER A 29 -16.22 -38.70 8.92
C SER A 29 -14.87 -38.06 8.60
N ASP A 30 -14.00 -38.85 8.00
CA ASP A 30 -12.96 -38.35 7.11
C ASP A 30 -13.62 -37.36 6.14
N ASP A 31 -13.43 -36.07 6.37
CA ASP A 31 -13.86 -35.00 5.45
C ASP A 31 -12.64 -34.19 4.99
N SER A 32 -11.55 -34.90 4.72
CA SER A 32 -10.32 -34.37 4.13
C SER A 32 -10.39 -34.25 2.60
N GLN A 33 -11.59 -34.10 2.03
CA GLN A 33 -11.81 -34.09 0.58
C GLN A 33 -12.88 -33.06 0.17
N ASN A 34 -12.65 -31.77 0.44
CA ASN A 34 -12.94 -30.65 -0.49
C ASN A 34 -12.65 -29.26 0.13
N GLN A 35 -11.44 -29.05 0.69
CA GLN A 35 -11.02 -27.67 0.97
C GLN A 35 -10.69 -27.00 -0.37
N ALA A 36 -11.61 -26.15 -0.85
CA ALA A 36 -11.44 -25.43 -2.11
C ALA A 36 -10.15 -24.59 -2.08
N ILE A 37 -9.24 -24.89 -3.00
CA ILE A 37 -7.91 -24.29 -3.07
C ILE A 37 -8.05 -22.83 -3.50
N VAL A 38 -7.71 -21.90 -2.60
CA VAL A 38 -7.84 -20.45 -2.83
C VAL A 38 -6.61 -19.94 -3.56
N VAL A 39 -6.81 -19.35 -4.74
CA VAL A 39 -5.72 -18.71 -5.50
C VAL A 39 -6.12 -17.30 -5.92
N ASP A 40 -5.24 -16.33 -5.71
CA ASP A 40 -5.41 -14.92 -6.09
C ASP A 40 -5.21 -14.67 -7.59
N GLN A 41 -4.70 -15.67 -8.31
CA GLN A 41 -4.43 -15.66 -9.74
C GLN A 41 -4.45 -17.10 -10.28
N ALA A 42 -4.42 -17.26 -11.61
CA ALA A 42 -4.28 -18.59 -12.20
C ALA A 42 -3.00 -19.29 -11.70
N SER A 43 -3.13 -20.52 -11.21
CA SER A 43 -2.04 -21.25 -10.56
C SER A 43 -2.08 -22.74 -10.91
N TRP A 44 -0.92 -23.38 -11.05
CA TRP A 44 -0.82 -24.83 -11.20
C TRP A 44 -0.90 -25.52 -9.83
N LEU A 45 -1.67 -26.60 -9.73
CA LEU A 45 -1.64 -27.47 -8.56
C LEU A 45 -0.52 -28.49 -8.71
N VAL A 46 0.41 -28.54 -7.75
CA VAL A 46 1.54 -29.47 -7.75
C VAL A 46 1.59 -30.27 -6.47
N THR A 47 2.01 -31.54 -6.55
CA THR A 47 2.29 -32.37 -5.37
C THR A 47 3.79 -32.57 -5.24
N ILE A 48 4.38 -32.13 -4.13
CA ILE A 48 5.80 -32.28 -3.79
C ILE A 48 5.86 -33.03 -2.46
N ASP A 49 6.61 -34.14 -2.40
CA ASP A 49 6.75 -34.97 -1.20
C ASP A 49 5.42 -35.31 -0.49
N LYS A 50 4.40 -35.66 -1.29
CA LYS A 50 3.03 -36.01 -0.84
C LYS A 50 2.25 -34.85 -0.20
N LYS A 51 2.71 -33.61 -0.35
CA LYS A 51 1.98 -32.40 0.02
C LYS A 51 1.60 -31.59 -1.22
N GLN A 52 0.42 -30.99 -1.20
CA GLN A 52 -0.06 -30.15 -2.29
C GLN A 52 0.34 -28.68 -2.09
N TYR A 53 0.68 -28.04 -3.20
CA TYR A 53 1.06 -26.64 -3.27
C TYR A 53 0.46 -26.03 -4.54
N THR A 54 0.33 -24.71 -4.56
CA THR A 54 -0.01 -23.96 -5.77
C THR A 54 1.22 -23.22 -6.28
N ILE A 55 1.48 -23.31 -7.59
CA ILE A 55 2.49 -22.51 -8.29
C ILE A 55 1.75 -21.44 -9.09
N GLY A 56 1.82 -20.19 -8.66
CA GLY A 56 1.27 -19.07 -9.43
C GLY A 56 2.02 -18.88 -10.75
N VAL A 57 1.36 -18.30 -11.75
CA VAL A 57 2.02 -17.86 -13.00
C VAL A 57 3.12 -16.82 -12.76
N ASP A 58 3.14 -16.20 -11.57
CA ASP A 58 4.20 -15.31 -11.08
C ASP A 58 5.38 -16.04 -10.40
N GLY A 59 5.37 -17.37 -10.39
CA GLY A 59 6.41 -18.22 -9.80
C GLY A 59 6.32 -18.37 -8.28
N LYS A 60 5.29 -17.84 -7.61
CA LYS A 60 5.11 -18.04 -6.16
C LYS A 60 4.58 -19.43 -5.87
N VAL A 61 5.19 -20.12 -4.91
CA VAL A 61 4.70 -21.40 -4.41
C VAL A 61 4.06 -21.22 -3.05
N LYS A 62 2.74 -21.42 -2.97
CA LYS A 62 1.98 -21.31 -1.73
C LYS A 62 1.49 -22.68 -1.27
N ASP A 63 1.39 -22.90 0.03
CA ASP A 63 0.64 -24.03 0.56
C ASP A 63 -0.88 -23.81 0.36
N LEU A 64 -1.69 -24.81 0.72
CA LEU A 64 -3.14 -24.73 0.55
C LEU A 64 -3.82 -23.72 1.48
N ASP A 65 -3.12 -23.25 2.52
CA ASP A 65 -3.57 -22.17 3.40
C ASP A 65 -3.23 -20.78 2.84
N GLY A 66 -2.59 -20.73 1.66
CA GLY A 66 -2.21 -19.49 0.97
C GLY A 66 -0.90 -18.88 1.47
N THR A 67 -0.18 -19.56 2.37
CA THR A 67 1.11 -19.10 2.90
C THR A 67 2.18 -19.30 1.84
N LEU A 68 3.00 -18.27 1.58
CA LEU A 68 4.13 -18.38 0.67
C LEU A 68 5.22 -19.26 1.28
N VAL A 69 5.47 -20.42 0.67
CA VAL A 69 6.41 -21.45 1.17
C VAL A 69 7.58 -21.70 0.22
N GLY A 70 7.50 -21.26 -1.03
CA GLY A 70 8.55 -21.46 -2.02
C GLY A 70 8.50 -20.48 -3.19
N LEU A 71 9.50 -20.58 -4.07
CA LEU A 71 9.52 -19.95 -5.39
C LEU A 71 9.86 -21.02 -6.45
N ALA A 72 9.17 -20.95 -7.58
CA ALA A 72 9.39 -21.80 -8.74
C ALA A 72 10.16 -21.04 -9.82
N ASP A 73 11.21 -21.66 -10.35
CA ASP A 73 11.88 -21.18 -11.56
C ASP A 73 11.05 -21.58 -12.79
N LEU A 74 10.38 -20.59 -13.36
CA LEU A 74 9.49 -20.74 -14.52
C LEU A 74 10.20 -20.48 -15.86
N THR A 75 11.54 -20.40 -15.88
CA THR A 75 12.32 -20.16 -17.11
C THR A 75 12.12 -21.28 -18.14
N ASP A 76 11.94 -22.52 -17.66
CA ASP A 76 11.59 -23.69 -18.47
C ASP A 76 10.37 -24.39 -17.86
N LEU A 77 9.20 -24.16 -18.46
CA LEU A 77 7.92 -24.72 -18.02
C LEU A 77 7.84 -26.25 -18.15
N THR A 78 8.77 -26.88 -18.89
CA THR A 78 8.86 -28.34 -19.01
C THR A 78 9.73 -28.98 -17.92
N ASN A 79 10.48 -28.16 -17.17
CA ASN A 79 11.45 -28.60 -16.17
C ASN A 79 11.56 -27.60 -15.01
N VAL A 80 10.42 -27.28 -14.38
CA VAL A 80 10.34 -26.33 -13.26
C VAL A 80 11.04 -26.89 -12.02
N THR A 81 11.81 -26.04 -11.37
CA THR A 81 12.45 -26.32 -10.07
C THR A 81 11.85 -25.42 -8.99
N VAL A 82 11.43 -26.02 -7.88
CA VAL A 82 10.84 -25.33 -6.72
C VAL A 82 11.86 -25.27 -5.60
N TYR A 83 12.04 -24.07 -5.04
CA TYR A 83 12.94 -23.78 -3.93
C TYR A 83 12.13 -23.37 -2.69
N ALA A 84 12.49 -23.89 -1.52
CA ALA A 84 11.87 -23.54 -0.25
C ALA A 84 12.23 -22.10 0.15
N MET A 85 11.26 -21.35 0.67
CA MET A 85 11.48 -19.97 1.12
C MET A 85 12.34 -19.89 2.39
N ALA A 86 12.30 -20.90 3.24
CA ALA A 86 12.98 -20.87 4.55
C ALA A 86 14.51 -20.94 4.44
N ASP A 87 15.03 -21.73 3.49
CA ASP A 87 16.45 -22.06 3.39
C ASP A 87 16.98 -22.16 1.94
N GLN A 88 16.15 -21.87 0.94
CA GLN A 88 16.46 -21.99 -0.48
C GLN A 88 16.85 -23.41 -0.94
N SER A 89 16.54 -24.44 -0.14
CA SER A 89 16.72 -25.83 -0.54
C SER A 89 15.80 -26.19 -1.70
N LYS A 90 16.26 -27.08 -2.58
CA LYS A 90 15.43 -27.59 -3.68
C LYS A 90 14.36 -28.52 -3.11
N MET A 91 13.11 -28.11 -3.17
CA MET A 91 11.96 -28.94 -2.80
C MET A 91 11.62 -29.95 -3.90
N ALA A 92 11.69 -29.53 -5.17
CA ALA A 92 11.43 -30.38 -6.33
C ALA A 92 12.13 -29.85 -7.59
N THR A 93 12.39 -30.72 -8.56
CA THR A 93 12.92 -30.39 -9.89
C THR A 93 12.31 -31.35 -10.92
N GLY A 94 12.26 -30.97 -12.19
CA GLY A 94 11.63 -31.80 -13.22
C GLY A 94 10.12 -31.66 -13.32
N ILE A 95 9.53 -30.58 -12.79
CA ILE A 95 8.07 -30.39 -12.85
C ILE A 95 7.68 -29.88 -14.23
N ASN A 96 6.89 -30.66 -14.98
CA ASN A 96 6.32 -30.23 -16.26
C ASN A 96 4.93 -29.63 -16.03
N THR A 97 4.78 -28.30 -16.21
CA THR A 97 3.53 -27.61 -15.89
C THR A 97 2.40 -27.92 -16.87
N SER A 98 2.70 -28.46 -18.06
CA SER A 98 1.68 -28.88 -19.04
C SER A 98 0.89 -30.11 -18.60
N GLU A 99 1.40 -30.85 -17.62
CA GLU A 99 0.77 -32.03 -17.03
C GLU A 99 0.01 -31.69 -15.73
N LEU A 100 0.06 -30.45 -15.27
CA LEU A 100 -0.58 -30.00 -14.04
C LEU A 100 -1.95 -29.37 -14.29
N GLU A 101 -2.85 -29.56 -13.34
CA GLU A 101 -4.14 -28.88 -13.30
C GLU A 101 -3.96 -27.39 -13.04
N ILE A 102 -4.65 -26.54 -13.82
CA ILE A 102 -4.68 -25.09 -13.61
C ILE A 102 -5.94 -24.74 -12.81
N ILE A 103 -5.72 -24.13 -11.66
CA ILE A 103 -6.76 -23.54 -10.81
C ILE A 103 -6.92 -22.07 -11.19
N THR A 104 -8.14 -21.66 -11.49
CA THR A 104 -8.47 -20.25 -11.83
C THR A 104 -8.62 -19.38 -10.59
N ALA A 105 -8.29 -18.09 -10.70
CA ALA A 105 -8.39 -17.10 -9.62
C ALA A 105 -9.76 -17.10 -8.92
N THR A 106 -9.77 -17.13 -7.58
CA THR A 106 -10.97 -17.11 -6.73
C THR A 106 -11.53 -15.69 -6.62
N LYS A 107 -12.84 -15.53 -6.89
CA LYS A 107 -13.54 -14.23 -6.90
C LYS A 107 -13.91 -13.66 -5.51
N ILE A 108 -13.97 -14.49 -4.46
CA ILE A 108 -14.15 -14.07 -3.06
C ILE A 108 -12.98 -14.61 -2.25
N THR A 109 -12.07 -13.73 -1.83
CA THR A 109 -10.77 -14.10 -1.23
C THR A 109 -10.82 -14.30 0.30
N SER A 110 -11.90 -13.89 0.97
CA SER A 110 -12.16 -14.09 2.41
C SER A 110 -13.67 -14.00 2.69
N THR A 111 -14.13 -14.30 3.92
CA THR A 111 -15.57 -14.17 4.26
C THR A 111 -16.08 -12.77 3.94
N ALA A 112 -17.11 -12.67 3.10
CA ALA A 112 -17.64 -11.41 2.60
C ALA A 112 -19.18 -11.43 2.59
N TRP A 113 -19.80 -10.25 2.72
CA TRP A 113 -21.23 -10.09 2.56
C TRP A 113 -21.54 -9.68 1.13
N VAL A 114 -22.63 -10.21 0.57
CA VAL A 114 -23.04 -9.85 -0.79
C VAL A 114 -24.35 -9.09 -0.73
N LEU A 115 -24.34 -7.89 -1.30
CA LEU A 115 -25.53 -7.09 -1.54
C LEU A 115 -25.85 -7.13 -3.04
N SER A 116 -27.09 -7.47 -3.38
CA SER A 116 -27.61 -7.35 -4.75
C SER A 116 -28.55 -6.15 -4.81
N ALA A 117 -28.13 -5.08 -5.49
CA ALA A 117 -28.94 -3.89 -5.72
C ALA A 117 -29.02 -3.62 -7.24
N ASP A 118 -28.57 -2.44 -7.69
CA ASP A 118 -28.38 -2.12 -9.12
C ASP A 118 -27.27 -2.96 -9.76
N GLN A 119 -26.26 -3.32 -8.97
CA GLN A 119 -25.25 -4.32 -9.26
C GLN A 119 -24.97 -5.20 -8.05
N THR A 120 -24.09 -6.19 -8.22
CA THR A 120 -23.60 -7.01 -7.11
C THR A 120 -22.41 -6.33 -6.45
N TYR A 121 -22.53 -6.11 -5.14
CA TYR A 121 -21.46 -5.59 -4.29
C TYR A 121 -20.98 -6.71 -3.37
N VAL A 122 -19.67 -6.96 -3.37
CA VAL A 122 -19.01 -7.87 -2.45
C VAL A 122 -18.30 -7.03 -1.39
N ILE A 123 -18.78 -7.14 -0.16
CA ILE A 123 -18.36 -6.32 0.98
C ILE A 123 -17.44 -7.18 1.85
N TYR A 124 -16.17 -6.84 1.88
CA TYR A 124 -15.19 -7.50 2.74
C TYR A 124 -15.14 -6.79 4.11
N PRO A 125 -15.05 -7.55 5.22
CA PRO A 125 -14.84 -6.97 6.53
C PRO A 125 -13.55 -6.14 6.54
N ALA A 126 -13.54 -5.08 7.34
CA ALA A 126 -12.31 -4.33 7.60
C ALA A 126 -11.28 -5.29 8.21
N THR A 127 -10.17 -5.53 7.52
CA THR A 127 -9.00 -6.18 8.10
C THR A 127 -8.18 -5.09 8.79
N ASP A 128 -8.09 -5.18 10.12
CA ASP A 128 -7.24 -4.38 11.01
C ASP A 128 -7.47 -2.85 11.00
N ASP A 129 -8.25 -2.38 11.97
CA ASP A 129 -8.32 -0.99 12.50
C ASP A 129 -8.46 0.19 11.51
N ALA A 130 -9.00 -0.02 10.31
CA ALA A 130 -9.42 1.04 9.40
C ALA A 130 -10.69 1.76 9.92
N ILE A 131 -10.56 2.48 11.04
CA ILE A 131 -11.59 3.35 11.60
C ILE A 131 -11.34 4.77 11.11
N ASP A 132 -12.34 5.43 10.53
CA ASP A 132 -12.29 6.88 10.34
C ASP A 132 -12.22 7.58 11.72
N PRO A 133 -11.12 8.27 12.07
CA PRO A 133 -10.95 8.90 13.38
C PRO A 133 -11.94 10.04 13.65
N ALA A 134 -12.59 10.58 12.61
CA ALA A 134 -13.58 11.64 12.76
C ALA A 134 -14.98 11.12 13.10
N THR A 135 -15.30 9.87 12.74
CA THR A 135 -16.66 9.32 12.85
C THR A 135 -16.75 8.00 13.62
N GLY A 136 -15.62 7.35 13.93
CA GLY A 136 -15.61 6.06 14.64
C GLY A 136 -16.17 4.90 13.82
N THR A 137 -16.24 5.06 12.50
CA THR A 137 -16.88 4.13 11.55
C THR A 137 -15.83 3.23 10.89
N GLY A 138 -16.07 1.92 10.86
CA GLY A 138 -15.19 0.95 10.19
C GLY A 138 -15.32 1.05 8.67
N ILE A 139 -14.20 0.97 7.96
CA ILE A 139 -14.14 1.02 6.49
C ILE A 139 -13.84 -0.38 5.95
N GLY A 140 -14.85 -1.07 5.42
CA GLY A 140 -14.69 -2.30 4.63
C GLY A 140 -14.34 -2.00 3.18
N ILE A 141 -13.73 -2.96 2.46
CA ILE A 141 -13.49 -2.85 1.02
C ILE A 141 -14.72 -3.37 0.26
N VAL A 142 -15.12 -2.68 -0.80
CA VAL A 142 -16.20 -3.14 -1.68
C VAL A 142 -15.64 -3.41 -3.07
N THR A 143 -15.85 -4.63 -3.57
CA THR A 143 -15.58 -5.00 -4.97
C THR A 143 -16.88 -5.25 -5.72
N ASP A 144 -16.80 -5.24 -7.04
CA ASP A 144 -17.85 -5.78 -7.89
C ASP A 144 -17.83 -7.33 -7.88
N ALA A 145 -18.70 -7.96 -8.68
CA ALA A 145 -18.73 -9.42 -8.86
C ALA A 145 -17.53 -10.00 -9.63
N SER A 146 -16.69 -9.15 -10.25
CA SER A 146 -15.47 -9.57 -10.94
C SER A 146 -14.24 -9.55 -10.02
N GLY A 147 -14.36 -8.93 -8.84
CA GLY A 147 -13.28 -8.75 -7.87
C GLY A 147 -12.56 -7.41 -8.02
N GLU A 148 -13.02 -6.53 -8.91
CA GLU A 148 -12.49 -5.18 -9.07
C GLU A 148 -12.95 -4.29 -7.90
N LYS A 149 -12.02 -3.58 -7.28
CA LYS A 149 -12.34 -2.65 -6.19
C LYS A 149 -13.08 -1.44 -6.74
N ILE A 150 -14.32 -1.26 -6.30
CA ILE A 150 -15.20 -0.18 -6.75
C ILE A 150 -15.49 0.86 -5.67
N GLY A 151 -15.18 0.56 -4.41
CA GLY A 151 -15.53 1.46 -3.33
C GLY A 151 -15.20 0.96 -1.93
N TYR A 152 -15.88 1.55 -0.97
CA TYR A 152 -15.74 1.29 0.45
C TYR A 152 -17.10 1.13 1.11
N PHE A 153 -17.15 0.34 2.17
CA PHE A 153 -18.32 0.21 3.01
C PHE A 153 -18.08 0.94 4.34
N VAL A 154 -18.91 1.93 4.61
CA VAL A 154 -18.78 2.87 5.73
C VAL A 154 -19.94 2.59 6.68
N TYR A 155 -19.69 1.98 7.84
CA TYR A 155 -20.73 1.57 8.79
C TYR A 155 -20.48 1.97 10.24
N ASP A 156 -21.54 2.29 10.95
CA ASP A 156 -21.48 2.64 12.36
C ASP A 156 -21.32 1.42 13.28
N ALA A 157 -21.23 1.63 14.58
CA ALA A 157 -21.10 0.55 15.57
C ALA A 157 -22.28 -0.45 15.58
N SER A 158 -23.41 -0.13 14.93
CA SER A 158 -24.57 -1.02 14.76
C SER A 158 -24.50 -1.89 13.50
N GLN A 159 -23.42 -1.81 12.73
CA GLN A 159 -23.22 -2.50 11.44
C GLN A 159 -24.21 -2.08 10.34
N VAL A 160 -24.80 -0.89 10.50
CA VAL A 160 -25.60 -0.23 9.47
C VAL A 160 -24.76 0.86 8.84
N GLY A 161 -24.77 0.94 7.51
CA GLY A 161 -23.84 1.81 6.79
C GLY A 161 -24.26 2.13 5.38
N LYS A 162 -23.30 2.64 4.62
CA LYS A 162 -23.44 2.98 3.21
C LYS A 162 -22.25 2.51 2.40
N ILE A 163 -22.51 2.16 1.15
CA ILE A 163 -21.47 1.90 0.14
C ILE A 163 -21.18 3.23 -0.56
N VAL A 164 -19.91 3.60 -0.62
CA VAL A 164 -19.42 4.76 -1.36
C VAL A 164 -18.44 4.31 -2.43
N ASP A 165 -18.35 5.06 -3.53
CA ASP A 165 -17.33 4.83 -4.56
C ASP A 165 -15.93 5.22 -4.09
N LEU A 166 -14.92 5.05 -4.94
CA LEU A 166 -13.52 5.43 -4.66
C LEU A 166 -13.32 6.94 -4.40
N ASN A 167 -14.29 7.78 -4.78
CA ASN A 167 -14.30 9.22 -4.56
C ASN A 167 -15.21 9.65 -3.39
N ASN A 168 -15.69 8.69 -2.59
CA ASN A 168 -16.58 8.90 -1.44
C ASN A 168 -18.00 9.38 -1.80
N VAL A 169 -18.46 9.14 -3.04
CA VAL A 169 -19.84 9.41 -3.46
C VAL A 169 -20.72 8.22 -3.07
N PRO A 170 -21.86 8.42 -2.38
CA PRO A 170 -22.75 7.33 -2.02
C PRO A 170 -23.31 6.59 -3.25
N LEU A 171 -23.15 5.27 -3.25
CA LEU A 171 -23.72 4.36 -4.23
C LEU A 171 -24.97 3.67 -3.67
N VAL A 172 -24.91 3.22 -2.41
CA VAL A 172 -26.05 2.59 -1.72
C VAL A 172 -26.09 3.08 -0.28
N GLU A 173 -27.25 3.52 0.18
CA GLU A 173 -27.49 4.02 1.54
C GLU A 173 -28.27 3.00 2.38
N ASN A 174 -28.14 3.05 3.71
CA ASN A 174 -28.87 2.23 4.68
C ASN A 174 -28.72 0.70 4.50
N VAL A 175 -27.49 0.25 4.23
CA VAL A 175 -27.16 -1.17 4.16
C VAL A 175 -26.93 -1.71 5.57
N ASP A 176 -27.78 -2.63 6.01
CA ASP A 176 -27.66 -3.33 7.29
C ASP A 176 -26.93 -4.67 7.08
N MET A 177 -25.66 -4.77 7.50
CA MET A 177 -24.86 -5.98 7.33
C MET A 177 -25.43 -7.19 8.07
N THR A 178 -26.20 -6.99 9.14
CA THR A 178 -26.77 -8.11 9.92
C THR A 178 -27.87 -8.83 9.13
N THR A 179 -28.45 -8.15 8.15
CA THR A 179 -29.47 -8.72 7.25
C THR A 179 -28.88 -9.37 6.00
N LEU A 180 -27.61 -9.10 5.71
CA LEU A 180 -26.93 -9.65 4.53
C LEU A 180 -26.44 -11.07 4.81
N LYS A 181 -26.57 -11.91 3.79
CA LYS A 181 -25.98 -13.25 3.83
C LYS A 181 -24.46 -13.13 3.70
N ALA A 182 -23.74 -13.62 4.71
CA ALA A 182 -22.31 -13.84 4.62
C ALA A 182 -22.01 -15.08 3.78
N TYR A 183 -21.04 -14.96 2.89
CA TYR A 183 -20.53 -16.03 2.05
C TYR A 183 -19.11 -16.34 2.50
N ALA A 184 -18.83 -17.63 2.69
CA ALA A 184 -17.46 -18.08 2.90
C ALA A 184 -16.64 -17.87 1.61
N ALA A 185 -15.32 -17.76 1.75
CA ALA A 185 -14.40 -17.73 0.63
C ALA A 185 -14.71 -18.90 -0.35
N ASN A 186 -14.52 -18.67 -1.64
CA ASN A 186 -14.87 -19.62 -2.73
C ASN A 186 -16.37 -19.90 -2.98
N THR A 187 -17.32 -19.13 -2.44
CA THR A 187 -18.72 -19.33 -2.85
C THR A 187 -19.00 -18.72 -4.23
N ILE A 188 -19.54 -19.50 -5.17
CA ILE A 188 -20.06 -18.97 -6.44
C ILE A 188 -21.28 -18.10 -6.10
N ILE A 189 -21.15 -16.79 -6.26
CA ILE A 189 -22.29 -15.87 -6.16
C ILE A 189 -23.22 -16.20 -7.34
N PRO A 190 -24.48 -16.63 -7.11
CA PRO A 190 -25.41 -16.84 -8.19
C PRO A 190 -25.64 -15.50 -8.89
N SER A 191 -25.39 -15.43 -10.21
CA SER A 191 -25.81 -14.27 -11.00
C SER A 191 -27.34 -14.21 -10.98
N SER A 192 -27.91 -13.30 -10.18
CA SER A 192 -29.34 -13.05 -10.12
C SER A 192 -29.77 -12.18 -11.30
N SER A 193 -29.82 -12.79 -12.49
CA SER A 193 -30.74 -12.36 -13.54
C SER A 193 -32.16 -12.78 -13.16
N SER A 194 -32.81 -12.07 -12.22
CA SER A 194 -34.25 -12.17 -11.93
C SER A 194 -34.67 -11.01 -11.02
N ALA A 195 -35.07 -9.88 -11.61
CA ALA A 195 -35.81 -8.85 -10.90
C ALA A 195 -37.22 -9.36 -10.54
N ALA A 196 -37.70 -9.03 -9.34
CA ALA A 196 -39.12 -8.90 -9.05
C ALA A 196 -39.37 -7.73 -8.07
N PRO A 197 -40.50 -7.02 -8.20
CA PRO A 197 -40.60 -5.59 -7.94
C PRO A 197 -41.12 -5.26 -6.54
N ILE A 198 -40.72 -4.09 -6.00
CA ILE A 198 -41.41 -3.48 -4.85
C ILE A 198 -41.81 -2.04 -5.20
N GLN A 199 -43.06 -1.95 -5.66
CA GLN A 199 -44.08 -0.91 -5.45
C GLN A 199 -43.67 0.56 -5.31
N GLU A 200 -43.94 1.32 -6.38
CA GLU A 200 -44.50 2.66 -6.25
C GLU A 200 -45.78 2.64 -5.41
N LYS A 201 -45.86 3.55 -4.44
CA LYS A 201 -47.15 4.07 -3.96
C LYS A 201 -47.13 5.59 -4.06
N SER A 202 -47.62 6.05 -5.20
CA SER A 202 -48.09 7.40 -5.46
C SER A 202 -49.49 7.58 -4.88
N SER A 203 -49.72 8.68 -4.16
CA SER A 203 -50.99 9.44 -4.13
C SER A 203 -50.78 10.68 -3.24
N SER A 204 -50.51 11.87 -3.78
CA SER A 204 -51.48 12.91 -4.22
C SER A 204 -52.51 13.25 -3.13
N SER A 205 -52.76 14.50 -2.71
CA SER A 205 -53.24 15.70 -3.43
C SER A 205 -53.41 16.81 -2.35
N ALA A 206 -53.60 18.12 -2.56
CA ALA A 206 -53.86 19.00 -3.69
C ALA A 206 -53.73 20.47 -3.21
N ALA A 207 -53.51 21.38 -4.18
CA ALA A 207 -54.00 22.77 -4.25
C ALA A 207 -53.41 23.79 -3.23
N GLN A 208 -53.13 25.05 -3.54
CA GLN A 208 -53.40 25.92 -4.69
C GLN A 208 -52.66 27.28 -4.48
N GLN A 209 -52.56 28.09 -5.55
CA GLN A 209 -52.27 29.54 -5.61
C GLN A 209 -50.79 29.96 -5.56
N GLN A 210 -50.16 30.42 -6.66
CA GLN A 210 -50.39 31.62 -7.51
C GLN A 210 -49.83 32.93 -6.91
N ALA A 211 -48.72 33.42 -7.48
CA ALA A 211 -48.46 34.80 -7.96
C ALA A 211 -46.95 34.97 -8.17
N LYS A 212 -46.44 35.14 -9.41
CA LYS A 212 -46.33 36.38 -10.21
C LYS A 212 -45.41 37.45 -9.61
N SER A 213 -44.46 37.87 -10.47
CA SER A 213 -43.95 39.24 -10.67
C SER A 213 -42.51 39.56 -10.21
N SER A 214 -41.58 39.33 -11.15
CA SER A 214 -40.79 40.34 -11.89
C SER A 214 -39.99 41.46 -11.18
N SER A 215 -38.89 41.78 -11.86
CA SER A 215 -38.17 43.07 -11.97
C SER A 215 -37.09 43.34 -10.91
N ALA A 216 -35.98 44.00 -11.19
CA ALA A 216 -35.19 44.28 -12.40
C ALA A 216 -33.90 44.99 -11.90
N THR A 217 -32.77 44.82 -12.61
CA THR A 217 -31.69 45.83 -12.85
C THR A 217 -31.08 46.65 -11.67
N ALA A 218 -29.83 47.10 -11.63
CA ALA A 218 -28.69 47.17 -12.53
C ALA A 218 -27.46 47.67 -11.72
N LYS A 219 -26.26 47.22 -12.12
CA LYS A 219 -25.07 48.01 -12.48
C LYS A 219 -24.61 49.19 -11.58
N SER A 220 -23.38 49.09 -11.04
CA SER A 220 -22.23 50.01 -11.24
C SER A 220 -21.09 49.57 -10.29
N SER A 221 -19.88 49.19 -10.72
CA SER A 221 -18.75 49.95 -11.28
C SER A 221 -18.27 51.13 -10.44
N SER A 222 -17.12 50.98 -9.75
CA SER A 222 -15.93 51.82 -10.01
C SER A 222 -14.74 51.43 -9.12
N SER A 223 -13.59 51.55 -9.75
CA SER A 223 -12.20 51.31 -9.39
C SER A 223 -11.57 52.44 -8.57
N GLN A 224 -10.56 52.14 -7.73
CA GLN A 224 -9.40 53.02 -7.51
C GLN A 224 -8.10 52.23 -7.27
N GLN A 225 -7.04 52.70 -7.93
CA GLN A 225 -5.63 52.31 -7.82
C GLN A 225 -4.92 53.14 -6.74
N GLN A 226 -3.81 52.63 -6.18
CA GLN A 226 -2.52 53.33 -5.93
C GLN A 226 -1.48 52.32 -5.38
N GLN A 227 -0.42 51.98 -6.13
CA GLN A 227 0.98 52.47 -6.03
C GLN A 227 1.70 52.10 -4.71
N GLN A 228 2.57 51.08 -4.77
CA GLN A 228 4.06 51.16 -4.88
C GLN A 228 4.78 51.41 -3.55
N GLN A 229 5.62 50.46 -3.13
CA GLN A 229 7.00 50.73 -2.71
C GLN A 229 7.88 49.48 -2.70
N GLN A 230 9.12 49.74 -3.09
CA GLN A 230 10.18 48.84 -3.51
C GLN A 230 11.26 48.89 -2.43
N ALA A 231 11.81 47.74 -2.02
CA ALA A 231 13.05 47.70 -1.25
C ALA A 231 13.84 46.44 -1.62
N SER A 232 14.88 46.66 -2.41
CA SER A 232 15.92 45.71 -2.80
C SER A 232 16.92 45.54 -1.66
N SER A 233 17.34 44.31 -1.36
CA SER A 233 18.60 44.05 -0.65
C SER A 233 19.30 42.84 -1.26
N SER A 234 20.19 43.14 -2.20
CA SER A 234 21.19 42.25 -2.78
C SER A 234 22.33 42.01 -1.79
N SER A 235 22.63 40.75 -1.47
CA SER A 235 23.94 40.37 -0.93
C SER A 235 24.58 39.34 -1.85
N ALA A 236 25.80 39.69 -2.27
CA ALA A 236 26.51 39.17 -3.41
C ALA A 236 27.05 37.74 -3.20
N ALA A 237 27.00 36.97 -4.28
CA ALA A 237 27.64 35.68 -4.44
C ALA A 237 29.17 35.82 -4.50
N GLN A 238 29.89 34.95 -3.80
CA GLN A 238 31.27 34.62 -4.15
C GLN A 238 31.24 33.45 -5.14
N GLN A 239 31.47 33.77 -6.42
CA GLN A 239 31.75 32.81 -7.48
C GLN A 239 33.18 32.27 -7.31
N SER A 240 33.30 30.98 -7.00
CA SER A 240 34.49 30.20 -7.33
C SER A 240 34.18 29.46 -8.64
N GLY A 241 34.80 29.92 -9.73
CA GLY A 241 34.69 29.34 -11.06
C GLY A 241 35.33 27.96 -11.12
N GLY A 242 34.53 26.92 -10.89
CA GLY A 242 34.77 25.57 -11.37
C GLY A 242 33.88 25.36 -12.59
N ASN A 243 34.46 24.91 -13.71
CA ASN A 243 33.73 24.56 -14.92
C ASN A 243 32.89 23.28 -14.64
N THR A 244 31.71 23.44 -14.04
CA THR A 244 30.81 22.32 -13.73
C THR A 244 30.19 21.86 -15.05
N ALA A 245 30.73 20.79 -15.63
CA ALA A 245 30.09 20.13 -16.76
C ALA A 245 28.63 19.83 -16.39
N ALA A 246 27.69 20.27 -17.22
CA ALA A 246 26.27 20.06 -16.98
C ALA A 246 25.97 18.56 -16.88
N PHE A 247 25.21 18.15 -15.86
CA PHE A 247 24.79 16.76 -15.71
C PHE A 247 23.95 16.35 -16.91
N THR A 248 24.32 15.25 -17.58
CA THR A 248 23.60 14.72 -18.74
C THR A 248 22.79 13.51 -18.31
N ILE A 249 21.46 13.61 -18.39
CA ILE A 249 20.54 12.50 -18.17
C ILE A 249 20.60 11.56 -19.38
N LYS A 250 20.94 10.30 -19.16
CA LYS A 250 21.04 9.28 -20.22
C LYS A 250 19.80 8.40 -20.22
N TYR A 251 18.88 8.65 -21.13
CA TYR A 251 17.66 7.84 -21.26
C TYR A 251 17.96 6.49 -21.90
N VAL A 252 17.36 5.44 -21.35
CA VAL A 252 17.45 4.09 -21.92
C VAL A 252 16.56 4.04 -23.17
N ASN A 253 17.14 3.60 -24.29
CA ASN A 253 16.38 3.44 -25.54
C ASN A 253 15.37 2.30 -25.39
N GLY A 254 14.09 2.56 -25.69
CA GLY A 254 13.00 1.62 -25.41
C GLY A 254 12.73 1.40 -23.91
N GLY A 255 13.38 2.17 -23.03
CA GLY A 255 13.18 2.10 -21.59
C GLY A 255 11.75 2.48 -21.20
N LYS A 256 11.28 1.91 -20.09
CA LYS A 256 9.89 2.08 -19.66
C LYS A 256 9.57 3.56 -19.39
N SER A 257 8.37 3.97 -19.76
CA SER A 257 7.91 5.35 -19.55
C SER A 257 6.42 5.40 -19.29
N GLY A 258 5.96 6.47 -18.64
CA GLY A 258 4.54 6.70 -18.40
C GLY A 258 4.30 7.97 -17.59
N SER A 259 3.13 8.03 -16.97
CA SER A 259 2.73 9.12 -16.09
C SER A 259 2.22 8.55 -14.77
N GLY A 260 2.29 9.35 -13.71
CA GLY A 260 1.77 8.98 -12.41
C GLY A 260 2.02 10.06 -11.36
N TRP A 261 2.22 9.66 -10.10
CA TRP A 261 2.43 10.56 -8.98
C TRP A 261 3.45 10.03 -7.99
N ALA A 262 4.14 10.95 -7.32
CA ALA A 262 5.02 10.60 -6.23
C ALA A 262 4.23 10.57 -4.92
N THR A 263 4.52 9.61 -4.06
CA THR A 263 4.23 9.69 -2.62
C THR A 263 5.54 9.84 -1.86
N ARG A 264 5.48 9.76 -0.53
CA ARG A 264 6.65 9.87 0.34
C ARG A 264 6.50 8.88 1.49
N TYR A 265 7.60 8.24 1.85
CA TYR A 265 7.65 7.37 3.03
C TYR A 265 9.05 7.26 3.61
N TRP A 266 9.13 6.83 4.86
CA TRP A 266 10.34 6.30 5.48
C TRP A 266 9.93 5.45 6.68
N ASP A 267 9.90 4.13 6.49
CA ASP A 267 9.49 3.14 7.49
C ASP A 267 10.67 2.55 8.28
N CYS A 268 11.91 2.91 7.89
CA CYS A 268 13.17 2.37 8.37
C CYS A 268 13.42 0.88 8.10
N CYS A 269 12.49 0.18 7.45
CA CYS A 269 12.59 -1.25 7.17
C CYS A 269 13.74 -1.57 6.22
N LYS A 270 14.17 -2.83 6.21
CA LYS A 270 15.11 -3.33 5.19
C LYS A 270 14.40 -3.24 3.83
N PRO A 271 14.97 -2.53 2.85
CA PRO A 271 14.36 -2.45 1.52
C PRO A 271 14.28 -3.83 0.86
N HIS A 272 13.24 -4.09 0.07
CA HIS A 272 13.05 -5.35 -0.66
C HIS A 272 14.27 -5.71 -1.53
N CYS A 273 14.88 -4.72 -2.20
CA CYS A 273 16.03 -4.96 -3.07
C CYS A 273 17.34 -5.21 -2.30
N ALA A 274 17.31 -5.23 -0.96
CA ALA A 274 18.47 -5.54 -0.12
C ALA A 274 18.57 -7.04 0.23
N TRP A 275 17.58 -7.84 -0.19
CA TRP A 275 17.61 -9.30 -0.08
C TRP A 275 18.33 -9.91 -1.27
N SER A 276 19.00 -11.05 -1.05
CA SER A 276 19.60 -11.80 -2.15
C SER A 276 18.51 -12.29 -3.12
N GLY A 277 18.88 -12.42 -4.40
CA GLY A 277 18.00 -13.01 -5.43
C GLY A 277 16.80 -12.16 -5.86
N LYS A 278 16.69 -10.88 -5.46
CA LYS A 278 15.57 -9.98 -5.85
C LYS A 278 15.76 -9.23 -7.18
N GLY A 279 16.68 -9.71 -8.02
CA GLY A 279 16.98 -9.12 -9.33
C GLY A 279 17.84 -7.86 -9.26
N GLY A 280 18.57 -7.59 -10.35
CA GLY A 280 19.44 -6.41 -10.47
C GLY A 280 20.62 -6.39 -9.48
N LYS A 281 21.14 -5.18 -9.21
CA LYS A 281 22.11 -4.95 -8.13
C LYS A 281 21.35 -4.98 -6.81
N MET A 282 21.96 -5.49 -5.75
CA MET A 282 21.42 -5.45 -4.38
C MET A 282 21.69 -4.09 -3.73
N THR A 283 20.68 -3.50 -3.11
CA THR A 283 20.84 -2.26 -2.34
C THR A 283 21.39 -2.57 -0.94
N LYS A 284 22.15 -1.64 -0.35
CA LYS A 284 22.70 -1.78 1.00
C LYS A 284 21.58 -1.81 2.03
N GLY A 285 21.72 -2.71 3.01
CA GLY A 285 21.05 -2.66 4.30
C GLY A 285 22.01 -2.17 5.39
N CYS A 286 21.48 -1.43 6.37
CA CYS A 286 22.25 -0.91 7.49
C CYS A 286 21.57 -1.17 8.84
N ASP A 287 22.35 -1.14 9.91
CA ASP A 287 21.80 -1.03 11.26
C ASP A 287 21.25 0.39 11.55
N ALA A 288 20.61 0.57 12.69
CA ALA A 288 20.04 1.86 13.11
C ALA A 288 21.10 2.95 13.38
N SER A 289 22.39 2.58 13.50
CA SER A 289 23.51 3.54 13.59
C SER A 289 24.03 3.94 12.21
N GLY A 290 23.46 3.38 11.13
CA GLY A 290 23.86 3.63 9.75
C GLY A 290 25.07 2.83 9.29
N ASN A 291 25.50 1.80 10.04
CA ASN A 291 26.58 0.92 9.61
C ASN A 291 26.02 -0.10 8.63
N LYS A 292 26.73 -0.31 7.51
CA LYS A 292 26.36 -1.32 6.52
C LYS A 292 26.42 -2.72 7.16
N ILE A 293 25.36 -3.49 6.95
CA ILE A 293 25.32 -4.91 7.25
C ILE A 293 25.74 -5.68 5.98
N ASN A 294 26.76 -6.54 6.10
CA ASN A 294 27.27 -7.32 4.97
C ASN A 294 26.56 -8.67 4.78
N ASP A 295 25.63 -9.00 5.67
CA ASP A 295 24.77 -10.17 5.56
C ASP A 295 23.49 -9.80 4.78
N SER A 296 23.37 -10.32 3.55
CA SER A 296 22.19 -10.10 2.69
C SER A 296 20.93 -10.76 3.23
N GLU A 297 21.05 -11.73 4.14
CA GLU A 297 19.93 -12.44 4.76
C GLU A 297 19.59 -11.89 6.14
N ALA A 298 20.29 -10.86 6.61
CA ALA A 298 20.00 -10.22 7.89
C ALA A 298 18.53 -9.79 7.96
N THR A 299 17.85 -10.24 9.01
CA THR A 299 16.42 -9.99 9.21
C THR A 299 16.13 -8.49 9.27
N SER A 300 15.05 -8.08 8.61
CA SER A 300 14.56 -6.69 8.66
C SER A 300 14.25 -6.28 10.09
N MET A 301 14.55 -5.03 10.44
CA MET A 301 14.20 -4.46 11.75
C MET A 301 12.69 -4.35 11.97
N CYS A 302 11.91 -4.30 10.88
CA CYS A 302 10.45 -4.39 10.93
C CYS A 302 9.93 -5.81 11.22
N ASN A 303 10.83 -6.80 11.22
CA ASN A 303 10.55 -8.20 11.56
C ASN A 303 11.44 -8.67 12.73
N GLY A 304 11.80 -7.75 13.64
CA GLY A 304 12.57 -8.06 14.85
C GLY A 304 14.10 -8.12 14.68
N GLY A 305 14.61 -8.12 13.45
CA GLY A 305 16.04 -8.11 13.14
C GLY A 305 16.71 -6.73 13.35
N ASN A 306 17.87 -6.51 12.73
CA ASN A 306 18.62 -5.25 12.85
C ASN A 306 18.88 -4.55 11.50
N SER A 307 18.50 -5.15 10.37
CA SER A 307 18.74 -4.56 9.05
C SER A 307 17.62 -3.62 8.63
N GLY A 308 17.98 -2.47 8.10
CA GLY A 308 17.07 -1.41 7.68
C GLY A 308 17.60 -0.61 6.50
N THR A 309 16.86 0.43 6.15
CA THR A 309 17.27 1.43 5.17
C THR A 309 18.51 2.18 5.67
N CYS A 310 19.50 2.37 4.81
CA CYS A 310 20.70 3.12 5.17
C CYS A 310 20.44 4.63 5.19
N LEU A 311 20.97 5.34 6.20
CA LEU A 311 20.91 6.82 6.26
C LEU A 311 21.64 7.53 5.10
N SER A 312 22.46 6.80 4.34
CA SER A 312 23.06 7.31 3.10
C SER A 312 22.09 7.32 1.90
N GLN A 313 20.94 6.65 2.00
CA GLN A 313 19.92 6.52 0.96
C GLN A 313 18.82 7.59 1.07
N ILE A 314 19.14 8.72 1.71
CA ILE A 314 18.30 9.92 1.70
C ILE A 314 18.32 10.60 0.32
N PRO A 315 17.33 11.45 0.00
CA PRO A 315 17.35 12.29 -1.19
C PRO A 315 18.53 13.25 -1.20
N GLN A 316 19.00 13.60 -2.40
CA GLN A 316 20.18 14.44 -2.61
C GLN A 316 19.89 15.53 -3.62
N VAL A 317 20.07 16.78 -3.22
CA VAL A 317 19.96 17.93 -4.13
C VAL A 317 21.25 18.05 -4.94
N TYR A 318 21.13 18.02 -6.27
CA TYR A 318 22.27 18.33 -7.14
C TYR A 318 22.29 19.81 -7.52
N ASN A 319 21.12 20.35 -7.89
CA ASN A 319 20.90 21.78 -8.10
C ASN A 319 19.39 22.10 -7.98
N ASP A 320 18.99 23.33 -8.28
CA ASP A 320 17.60 23.78 -8.16
C ASP A 320 16.59 23.01 -9.03
N THR A 321 17.06 22.39 -10.12
CA THR A 321 16.24 21.69 -11.12
C THR A 321 16.44 20.17 -11.13
N LEU A 322 17.47 19.64 -10.49
CA LEU A 322 17.80 18.22 -10.48
C LEU A 322 18.11 17.73 -9.06
N ALA A 323 17.51 16.61 -8.69
CA ALA A 323 17.82 15.87 -7.48
C ALA A 323 17.83 14.35 -7.74
N PHE A 324 18.37 13.61 -6.77
CA PHE A 324 18.44 12.16 -6.78
C PHE A 324 17.73 11.60 -5.54
N ALA A 325 17.05 10.45 -5.66
CA ALA A 325 16.45 9.79 -4.50
C ALA A 325 16.36 8.27 -4.67
N PHE A 326 15.98 7.61 -3.60
CA PHE A 326 15.60 6.20 -3.58
C PHE A 326 14.07 6.11 -3.51
N ALA A 327 13.48 5.05 -4.06
CA ALA A 327 12.03 4.89 -4.08
C ALA A 327 11.58 3.43 -3.95
N ALA A 328 10.36 3.26 -3.44
CA ALA A 328 9.58 2.06 -3.66
C ALA A 328 8.77 2.20 -4.96
N VAL A 329 8.74 1.12 -5.75
CA VAL A 329 8.02 1.04 -7.03
C VAL A 329 7.04 -0.14 -7.00
N PRO A 330 5.97 -0.13 -7.83
CA PRO A 330 4.97 -1.18 -7.81
C PRO A 330 5.55 -2.56 -8.17
N GLY A 331 5.18 -3.60 -7.42
CA GLY A 331 5.57 -4.97 -7.74
C GLY A 331 4.97 -5.50 -9.04
N SER A 332 3.76 -5.05 -9.38
CA SER A 332 3.03 -5.38 -10.62
C SER A 332 3.73 -4.92 -11.90
N ALA A 333 4.76 -4.07 -11.77
CA ALA A 333 5.63 -3.63 -12.85
C ALA A 333 6.81 -4.58 -13.14
N GLY A 334 6.92 -5.72 -12.45
CA GLY A 334 7.93 -6.76 -12.74
C GLY A 334 9.22 -6.68 -11.91
N GLY A 335 9.21 -6.01 -10.75
CA GLY A 335 10.36 -6.01 -9.83
C GLY A 335 11.59 -5.30 -10.39
N GLU A 336 11.58 -3.97 -10.37
CA GLU A 336 12.58 -3.15 -11.05
C GLU A 336 13.82 -2.83 -10.17
N CYS A 337 14.22 -3.73 -9.28
CA CYS A 337 15.35 -3.50 -8.36
C CYS A 337 16.61 -3.01 -9.11
N GLY A 338 17.11 -1.84 -8.69
CA GLY A 338 18.31 -1.23 -9.26
C GLY A 338 18.11 -0.54 -10.61
N LYS A 339 16.86 -0.42 -11.10
CA LYS A 339 16.52 0.44 -12.24
C LYS A 339 16.34 1.89 -11.81
N CYS A 340 16.64 2.81 -12.72
CA CYS A 340 16.50 4.23 -12.48
C CYS A 340 15.52 4.89 -13.43
N PHE A 341 14.80 5.88 -12.90
CA PHE A 341 13.78 6.63 -13.63
C PHE A 341 13.97 8.12 -13.42
N ASP A 342 13.88 8.89 -14.48
CA ASP A 342 13.77 10.33 -14.42
C ASP A 342 12.29 10.72 -14.28
N LEU A 343 11.93 11.28 -13.13
CA LEU A 343 10.60 11.81 -12.87
C LEU A 343 10.61 13.31 -13.18
N VAL A 344 9.90 13.69 -14.24
CA VAL A 344 9.72 15.08 -14.65
C VAL A 344 8.38 15.57 -14.13
N PHE A 345 8.41 16.43 -13.10
CA PHE A 345 7.18 16.94 -12.49
C PHE A 345 6.44 17.89 -13.44
N ASP A 346 5.12 17.74 -13.52
CA ASP A 346 4.28 18.48 -14.45
C ASP A 346 3.65 19.76 -13.84
N GLY A 347 3.90 20.00 -12.55
CA GLY A 347 3.41 21.13 -11.79
C GLY A 347 2.03 20.92 -11.14
N LYS A 348 1.49 19.70 -11.18
CA LYS A 348 0.21 19.33 -10.56
C LYS A 348 0.43 18.33 -9.42
N GLY A 349 -0.63 17.98 -8.71
CA GLY A 349 -0.62 16.92 -7.70
C GLY A 349 -1.85 16.03 -7.81
N LYS A 350 -1.76 14.80 -7.27
CA LYS A 350 -2.82 13.77 -7.37
C LYS A 350 -4.16 14.26 -6.81
N TYR A 351 -4.12 14.92 -5.65
CA TYR A 351 -5.32 15.38 -4.94
C TYR A 351 -5.53 16.89 -5.04
N GLU A 352 -4.46 17.67 -5.19
CA GLU A 352 -4.54 19.12 -5.34
C GLU A 352 -3.35 19.71 -6.10
N SER A 353 -3.53 20.91 -6.65
CA SER A 353 -2.51 21.63 -7.41
C SER A 353 -2.31 23.07 -6.88
N LYS A 354 -1.54 23.20 -5.80
CA LYS A 354 -1.20 24.48 -5.16
C LYS A 354 0.20 24.97 -5.57
N ASN A 355 0.62 26.10 -5.01
CA ASN A 355 1.93 26.71 -5.30
C ASN A 355 3.12 25.75 -5.10
N PRO A 356 3.14 24.87 -4.07
CA PRO A 356 4.17 23.85 -3.93
C PRO A 356 4.33 22.94 -5.15
N GLN A 357 3.26 22.28 -5.59
CA GLN A 357 3.31 21.41 -6.78
C GLN A 357 3.69 22.19 -8.03
N LYS A 358 3.09 23.37 -8.24
CA LYS A 358 3.39 24.25 -9.39
C LYS A 358 4.87 24.61 -9.48
N SER A 359 5.53 24.83 -8.35
CA SER A 359 6.95 25.19 -8.30
C SER A 359 7.89 24.06 -8.71
N LEU A 360 7.40 22.81 -8.80
CA LEU A 360 8.17 21.67 -9.25
C LEU A 360 8.13 21.48 -10.78
N LYS A 361 7.27 22.20 -11.51
CA LYS A 361 7.12 22.01 -12.95
C LYS A 361 8.47 22.06 -13.69
N GLY A 362 8.78 20.99 -14.40
CA GLY A 362 10.02 20.85 -15.18
C GLY A 362 11.26 20.49 -14.35
N LYS A 363 11.14 20.35 -13.03
CA LYS A 363 12.21 19.77 -12.22
C LYS A 363 12.28 18.26 -12.45
N HIS A 364 13.51 17.74 -12.41
CA HIS A 364 13.85 16.34 -12.57
C HIS A 364 14.21 15.74 -11.21
N LEU A 365 13.58 14.62 -10.88
CA LEU A 365 13.98 13.77 -9.76
C LEU A 365 14.36 12.41 -10.32
N ILE A 366 15.65 12.09 -10.34
CA ILE A 366 16.12 10.77 -10.76
C ILE A 366 16.07 9.83 -9.56
N VAL A 367 15.29 8.78 -9.66
CA VAL A 367 15.12 7.80 -8.59
C VAL A 367 15.77 6.48 -8.96
N ILE A 368 16.26 5.74 -7.97
CA ILE A 368 16.61 4.32 -8.10
C ILE A 368 15.61 3.48 -7.30
N ALA A 369 15.07 2.44 -7.93
CA ALA A 369 14.16 1.51 -7.29
C ALA A 369 14.93 0.61 -6.31
N SER A 370 14.75 0.83 -5.01
CA SER A 370 15.40 0.07 -3.93
C SER A 370 14.42 -0.73 -3.08
N ASN A 371 13.13 -0.48 -3.22
CA ASN A 371 12.08 -1.24 -2.56
C ASN A 371 10.96 -1.56 -3.55
N ILE A 372 10.20 -2.61 -3.25
CA ILE A 372 8.99 -2.97 -3.99
C ILE A 372 7.82 -2.83 -3.02
N GLY A 373 6.88 -1.95 -3.37
CA GLY A 373 5.63 -1.78 -2.63
C GLY A 373 4.53 -2.61 -3.27
N TYR A 374 3.83 -3.41 -2.47
CA TYR A 374 2.68 -4.20 -2.93
C TYR A 374 1.37 -3.39 -2.88
N ASP A 375 1.38 -2.27 -2.16
CA ASP A 375 0.35 -1.24 -2.06
C ASP A 375 0.55 -0.08 -3.06
N VAL A 376 1.65 -0.11 -3.82
CA VAL A 376 2.01 0.93 -4.78
C VAL A 376 1.30 0.67 -6.11
N GLU A 377 0.58 1.67 -6.62
CA GLU A 377 -0.17 1.59 -7.87
C GLU A 377 0.74 1.74 -9.10
N ALA A 378 0.25 1.35 -10.28
CA ALA A 378 0.98 1.54 -11.54
C ALA A 378 1.28 3.04 -11.79
N GLY A 379 2.55 3.38 -11.99
CA GLY A 379 3.00 4.76 -12.17
C GLY A 379 3.22 5.55 -10.87
N GLN A 380 2.94 4.95 -9.70
CA GLN A 380 3.28 5.55 -8.42
C GLN A 380 4.75 5.29 -8.07
N PHE A 381 5.42 6.32 -7.54
CA PHE A 381 6.77 6.22 -6.98
C PHE A 381 6.74 6.70 -5.54
N ASP A 382 7.00 5.83 -4.58
CA ASP A 382 7.04 6.22 -3.17
C ASP A 382 8.45 6.65 -2.79
N ILE A 383 8.67 7.96 -2.69
CA ILE A 383 10.02 8.51 -2.53
C ILE A 383 10.46 8.34 -1.08
N MET A 384 11.65 7.78 -0.88
CA MET A 384 12.23 7.58 0.45
C MET A 384 12.68 8.93 1.03
N ILE A 385 11.91 9.45 1.98
CA ILE A 385 12.14 10.76 2.62
C ILE A 385 11.93 10.60 4.13
N PRO A 386 12.97 10.78 4.97
CA PRO A 386 12.81 10.80 6.42
C PRO A 386 11.71 11.76 6.87
N GLY A 387 10.80 11.27 7.71
CA GLY A 387 9.61 12.02 8.14
C GLY A 387 8.47 12.06 7.11
N GLY A 388 8.55 11.28 6.03
CA GLY A 388 7.51 11.15 5.01
C GLY A 388 6.29 10.33 5.45
N GLY A 389 6.38 9.65 6.59
CA GLY A 389 5.36 8.72 7.09
C GLY A 389 5.89 7.29 7.05
N VAL A 390 5.56 6.51 8.08
CA VAL A 390 6.02 5.12 8.20
C VAL A 390 5.14 4.16 7.39
N GLY A 391 3.89 4.54 7.12
CA GLY A 391 2.96 3.70 6.38
C GLY A 391 2.54 2.45 7.16
N ILE A 392 2.49 1.31 6.49
CA ILE A 392 2.03 0.03 7.05
C ILE A 392 3.01 -0.51 8.11
N TYR A 393 4.31 -0.33 7.88
CA TYR A 393 5.36 -0.86 8.77
C TYR A 393 6.07 0.27 9.52
N ASN A 394 6.63 -0.03 10.70
CA ASN A 394 7.37 0.97 11.47
C ASN A 394 8.57 0.36 12.20
N GLY A 395 9.74 0.40 11.55
CA GLY A 395 11.03 0.06 12.15
C GLY A 395 11.74 1.24 12.80
N CYS A 396 11.17 2.46 12.70
CA CYS A 396 11.86 3.69 13.07
C CYS A 396 12.01 3.90 14.57
N SER A 397 11.33 3.13 15.41
CA SER A 397 11.47 3.15 16.88
C SER A 397 12.90 2.85 17.36
N ARG A 398 13.73 2.23 16.52
CA ARG A 398 15.14 1.95 16.81
C ARG A 398 16.07 3.11 16.53
N PHE A 399 15.60 4.11 15.81
CA PHE A 399 16.31 5.35 15.57
C PHE A 399 15.92 6.31 16.70
N ASN A 400 16.89 6.93 17.35
CA ASN A 400 16.65 7.87 18.45
C ASN A 400 16.14 9.23 17.94
N TRP A 401 15.07 9.19 17.15
CA TRP A 401 14.41 10.32 16.52
C TRP A 401 13.16 10.70 17.31
N GLY A 402 12.67 11.91 17.08
CA GLY A 402 11.37 12.34 17.56
C GLY A 402 10.20 11.64 16.84
N ALA A 403 8.98 12.02 17.20
CA ALA A 403 7.77 11.54 16.53
C ALA A 403 7.80 11.86 15.03
N GLN A 404 7.51 10.86 14.19
CA GLN A 404 7.62 10.96 12.72
C GLN A 404 6.38 11.60 12.05
N GLY A 405 5.45 12.13 12.84
CA GLY A 405 4.19 12.72 12.39
C GLY A 405 3.10 11.70 12.11
N LYS A 406 2.23 11.98 11.14
CA LYS A 406 1.13 11.09 10.74
C LYS A 406 1.67 9.77 10.17
N GLN A 407 0.96 8.67 10.40
CA GLN A 407 1.32 7.36 9.86
C GLN A 407 1.53 7.41 8.35
N TYR A 408 0.56 7.97 7.62
CA TYR A 408 0.64 8.26 6.19
C TYR A 408 0.90 9.76 5.98
N GLY A 409 1.90 10.11 5.16
CA GLY A 409 2.23 11.49 4.83
C GLY A 409 3.08 12.25 5.87
N GLY A 410 3.29 11.67 7.06
CA GLY A 410 4.34 12.06 7.99
C GLY A 410 4.22 13.47 8.55
N LEU A 411 5.37 14.12 8.73
CA LEU A 411 5.49 15.48 9.26
C LEU A 411 4.82 16.51 8.36
N LEU A 412 4.80 16.29 7.02
CA LEU A 412 4.13 17.20 6.10
C LEU A 412 2.63 17.17 6.33
N SER A 413 2.00 16.00 6.40
CA SER A 413 0.55 15.90 6.60
C SER A 413 0.11 16.41 7.98
N GLU A 414 0.93 16.20 9.02
CA GLU A 414 0.70 16.84 10.32
C GLU A 414 0.73 18.38 10.21
N CYS A 415 1.73 18.94 9.52
CA CYS A 415 1.83 20.38 9.30
C CYS A 415 0.75 20.94 8.39
N GLU A 416 0.29 20.19 7.38
CA GLU A 416 -0.83 20.56 6.53
C GLU A 416 -2.09 20.74 7.38
N GLU A 417 -2.41 19.78 8.24
CA GLU A 417 -3.54 19.89 9.18
C GLU A 417 -3.37 21.04 10.18
N GLU A 418 -2.23 21.12 10.87
CA GLU A 418 -1.96 22.15 11.89
C GLU A 418 -2.06 23.58 11.34
N LYS A 419 -1.77 23.76 10.05
CA LYS A 419 -1.76 25.06 9.38
C LYS A 419 -2.96 25.26 8.46
N ASN A 420 -4.01 24.46 8.61
CA ASN A 420 -5.23 24.54 7.81
C ASN A 420 -4.92 24.58 6.31
N TYR A 421 -3.99 23.74 5.87
CA TYR A 421 -3.55 23.58 4.49
C TYR A 421 -3.03 24.86 3.81
N ASN A 422 -2.58 25.84 4.59
CA ASN A 422 -1.91 27.04 4.10
C ASN A 422 -0.46 26.73 3.70
N ALA A 423 -0.17 26.77 2.40
CA ALA A 423 1.11 26.36 1.82
C ALA A 423 2.35 27.04 2.42
N SER A 424 2.31 28.36 2.59
CA SER A 424 3.45 29.08 3.14
C SER A 424 3.66 28.75 4.62
N ALA A 425 2.57 28.52 5.37
CA ALA A 425 2.64 28.21 6.79
C ALA A 425 3.10 26.77 7.05
N TYR A 426 2.59 25.77 6.31
CA TYR A 426 2.99 24.38 6.54
C TYR A 426 4.42 24.11 6.10
N LYS A 427 4.98 24.84 5.13
CA LYS A 427 6.40 24.71 4.76
C LYS A 427 7.32 25.10 5.92
N SER A 428 7.03 26.23 6.57
CA SER A 428 7.79 26.68 7.75
C SER A 428 7.59 25.72 8.93
N CYS A 429 6.37 25.19 9.12
CA CYS A 429 6.11 24.13 10.08
C CYS A 429 6.97 22.89 9.82
N LEU A 430 6.98 22.38 8.59
CA LEU A 430 7.73 21.19 8.20
C LEU A 430 9.23 21.40 8.43
N THR A 431 9.76 22.56 8.05
CA THR A 431 11.17 22.93 8.30
C THR A 431 11.51 22.84 9.79
N SER A 432 10.67 23.42 10.65
CA SER A 432 10.85 23.36 12.10
C SER A 432 10.76 21.94 12.65
N LYS A 433 9.79 21.14 12.20
CA LYS A 433 9.66 19.73 12.61
C LYS A 433 10.84 18.88 12.14
N CYS A 434 11.33 19.05 10.91
CA CYS A 434 12.56 18.37 10.45
C CYS A 434 13.75 18.67 11.38
N ASN A 435 13.92 19.92 11.80
CA ASN A 435 15.01 20.31 12.69
C ASN A 435 14.89 19.71 14.09
N SER A 436 13.67 19.61 14.64
CA SER A 436 13.44 19.07 15.98
C SER A 436 13.44 17.54 16.02
N VAL A 437 12.73 16.89 15.10
CA VAL A 437 12.58 15.43 15.05
C VAL A 437 13.91 14.73 14.79
N PHE A 438 14.75 15.32 13.93
CA PHE A 438 16.05 14.78 13.57
C PHE A 438 17.21 15.59 14.18
N ALA A 439 17.00 16.22 15.34
CA ALA A 439 18.03 17.05 15.99
C ALA A 439 19.36 16.30 16.21
N ASN A 440 19.27 14.99 16.50
CA ASN A 440 20.41 14.11 16.78
C ASN A 440 20.92 13.34 15.55
N ASP A 441 20.35 13.56 14.36
CA ASP A 441 20.72 12.85 13.14
C ASP A 441 20.79 13.83 11.95
N ALA A 442 22.01 14.27 11.64
CA ALA A 442 22.23 15.24 10.58
C ALA A 442 21.80 14.73 9.19
N LYS A 443 21.95 13.43 8.91
CA LYS A 443 21.61 12.86 7.60
C LYS A 443 20.10 12.74 7.44
N ALA A 444 19.40 12.20 8.44
CA ALA A 444 17.95 12.13 8.39
C ALA A 444 17.31 13.52 8.31
N LYS A 445 17.87 14.50 9.04
CA LYS A 445 17.46 15.91 8.96
C LYS A 445 17.63 16.48 7.56
N GLU A 446 18.77 16.25 6.90
CA GLU A 446 19.01 16.67 5.51
C GLU A 446 17.96 16.07 4.57
N GLY A 447 17.68 14.76 4.71
CA GLY A 447 16.64 14.09 3.94
C GLY A 447 15.22 14.63 4.19
N CYS A 448 14.88 14.99 5.42
CA CYS A 448 13.60 15.63 5.72
C CYS A 448 13.50 17.03 5.11
N LEU A 449 14.59 17.82 5.21
CA LEU A 449 14.64 19.18 4.67
C LEU A 449 14.60 19.22 3.15
N PHE A 450 14.95 18.14 2.46
CA PHE A 450 14.71 17.99 1.02
C PHE A 450 13.23 18.18 0.66
N LEU A 451 12.33 17.56 1.42
CA LEU A 451 10.88 17.70 1.20
C LEU A 451 10.43 19.14 1.44
N ALA A 452 10.91 19.78 2.50
CA ALA A 452 10.57 21.18 2.79
C ALA A 452 11.09 22.16 1.73
N ASN A 453 12.34 21.97 1.29
CA ASN A 453 13.06 22.99 0.52
C ASN A 453 13.02 22.71 -0.98
N TRP A 454 13.56 21.58 -1.44
CA TRP A 454 13.70 21.29 -2.87
C TRP A 454 12.36 20.90 -3.50
N MET A 455 11.60 20.04 -2.82
CA MET A 455 10.22 19.71 -3.19
C MET A 455 9.21 20.80 -2.79
N ASN A 456 9.66 21.87 -2.13
CA ASN A 456 8.84 22.99 -1.69
C ASN A 456 7.61 22.60 -0.84
N ALA A 457 7.73 21.53 -0.04
CA ALA A 457 6.64 20.92 0.72
C ALA A 457 5.44 20.49 -0.17
N ALA A 458 5.69 20.05 -1.39
CA ALA A 458 4.64 19.57 -2.29
C ALA A 458 4.10 18.20 -1.85
N GLY A 459 2.82 18.17 -1.47
CA GLY A 459 2.08 16.94 -1.27
C GLY A 459 1.75 16.25 -2.60
N ASN A 460 2.21 15.01 -2.74
CA ASN A 460 1.89 14.05 -3.80
C ASN A 460 1.90 14.62 -5.25
N PRO A 461 3.03 15.20 -5.71
CA PRO A 461 3.13 15.79 -7.05
C PRO A 461 3.04 14.75 -8.17
N THR A 462 2.38 15.10 -9.26
CA THR A 462 2.31 14.28 -10.48
C THR A 462 3.54 14.49 -11.36
N HIS A 463 3.87 13.46 -12.14
CA HIS A 463 5.06 13.45 -12.99
C HIS A 463 4.87 12.56 -14.21
N ASN A 464 5.73 12.78 -15.21
CA ASN A 464 6.01 11.79 -16.25
C ASN A 464 7.33 11.11 -15.91
N TYR A 465 7.41 9.80 -16.11
CA TYR A 465 8.62 9.05 -15.84
C TYR A 465 9.18 8.41 -17.11
N LYS A 466 10.50 8.27 -17.16
CA LYS A 466 11.20 7.49 -18.19
C LYS A 466 12.45 6.83 -17.61
N GLU A 467 12.71 5.59 -17.99
CA GLU A 467 13.89 4.85 -17.56
C GLU A 467 15.18 5.52 -18.07
N VAL A 468 16.17 5.59 -17.19
CA VAL A 468 17.49 6.18 -17.43
C VAL A 468 18.59 5.23 -16.95
N GLU A 469 19.80 5.39 -17.50
CA GLU A 469 20.97 4.78 -16.91
C GLU A 469 21.15 5.31 -15.48
N CYS A 470 21.39 4.40 -14.54
CA CYS A 470 21.57 4.80 -13.15
C CYS A 470 22.83 5.66 -12.96
N PRO A 471 22.69 6.89 -12.44
CA PRO A 471 23.83 7.76 -12.21
C PRO A 471 24.68 7.29 -11.03
N GLN A 472 25.98 7.59 -11.08
CA GLN A 472 26.93 7.14 -10.06
C GLN A 472 26.56 7.65 -8.65
N GLN A 473 25.96 8.84 -8.57
CA GLN A 473 25.43 9.44 -7.34
C GLN A 473 24.47 8.49 -6.59
N LEU A 474 23.65 7.73 -7.32
CA LEU A 474 22.78 6.72 -6.75
C LEU A 474 23.51 5.39 -6.56
N LEU A 475 24.28 4.94 -7.55
CA LEU A 475 24.98 3.65 -7.50
C LEU A 475 26.01 3.51 -6.37
N ASP A 476 26.60 4.61 -5.92
CA ASP A 476 27.54 4.64 -4.78
C ASP A 476 26.84 4.40 -3.44
N LYS A 477 25.54 4.70 -3.35
CA LYS A 477 24.73 4.64 -2.14
C LYS A 477 23.74 3.48 -2.12
N TYR A 478 23.44 2.97 -3.31
CA TYR A 478 22.79 1.70 -3.56
C TYR A 478 23.75 0.58 -3.16
#